data_AF-A0A7C3SL90-F1
#
_entry.id   AF-A0A7C3SL90-F1
#
_cell.length_a   1.000
_cell.length_b   1.000
_cell.length_c   1.000
_cell.angle_alpha   90.00
_cell.angle_beta   90.00
_cell.angle_gamma   90.00
#
_symmetry.space_group_name_H-M   'P 1'
#
loop_
_entity.id
_entity.type
_entity.pdbx_description
1 polymer ?
#
loop_
_entity_poly.entity_id
_entity_poly.type
_entity_poly.pdbx_seq_one_letter_code
_entity_poly.pdbx_strand_id
1 'polypeptide(L)'
;MKKSYARHSGYFIRRVAELIATGGSIERAQSLALEIIITEVHLNLAIREGLLSERERVEAVELLREIEEAKYALYRACRAGLLSTSAKG
;
A
#
# COMPACT_ATOMS: atom_id res chain seq x y z
N MET A 1 -15.95 -19.07 -10.16
CA MET A 1 -14.68 -19.24 -9.42
C MET A 1 -14.56 -18.10 -8.42
N LYS A 2 -14.66 -18.39 -7.11
CA LYS A 2 -14.46 -17.38 -6.05
C LYS A 2 -12.97 -17.11 -5.94
N LYS A 3 -12.51 -15.90 -6.28
CA LYS A 3 -11.15 -15.46 -6.00
C LYS A 3 -11.02 -15.35 -4.48
N SER A 4 -10.42 -16.36 -3.86
CA SER A 4 -9.93 -16.24 -2.49
C SER A 4 -8.76 -15.28 -2.55
N TYR A 5 -8.96 -14.04 -2.10
CA TYR A 5 -7.85 -13.12 -1.89
C TYR A 5 -6.94 -13.79 -0.83
N ALA A 6 -5.71 -14.11 -1.23
CA ALA A 6 -4.72 -14.63 -0.32
C ALA A 6 -4.51 -13.60 0.81
N ARG A 7 -4.19 -14.04 2.01
CA ARG A 7 -3.90 -13.19 3.18
C ARG A 7 -2.88 -12.10 2.79
N HIS A 8 -3.36 -10.91 2.45
CA HIS A 8 -2.54 -9.77 2.06
C HIS A 8 -2.07 -8.96 3.27
N SER A 9 -2.21 -9.48 4.50
CA SER A 9 -1.76 -8.78 5.71
C SER A 9 -0.28 -8.38 5.57
N GLY A 10 -0.04 -7.09 5.46
CA GLY A 10 1.28 -6.47 5.39
C GLY A 10 1.92 -6.42 4.01
N TYR A 11 1.19 -6.56 2.89
CA TYR A 11 1.77 -6.34 1.56
C TYR A 11 2.42 -4.96 1.39
N PHE A 12 1.67 -3.87 1.55
CA PHE A 12 2.15 -2.51 1.36
C PHE A 12 3.24 -2.14 2.37
N ILE A 13 3.07 -2.56 3.63
CA ILE A 13 4.09 -2.35 4.66
C ILE A 13 5.40 -3.04 4.30
N ARG A 14 5.36 -4.28 3.83
CA ARG A 14 6.57 -4.99 3.37
C ARG A 14 7.21 -4.28 2.18
N ARG A 15 6.41 -3.84 1.21
CA ARG A 15 6.91 -3.11 0.03
C ARG A 15 7.60 -1.80 0.41
N VAL A 16 7.05 -1.06 1.38
CA VAL A 16 7.69 0.14 1.92
C VAL A 16 8.99 -0.21 2.66
N ALA A 17 8.98 -1.25 3.50
CA ALA A 17 10.17 -1.69 4.22
C ALA A 17 11.30 -2.14 3.27
N GLU A 18 10.98 -2.90 2.23
CA GLU A 18 11.91 -3.30 1.18
C GLU A 18 12.49 -2.11 0.42
N LEU A 19 11.64 -1.12 0.09
CA LEU A 19 12.06 0.11 -0.57
C LEU A 19 13.08 0.86 0.29
N ILE A 20 12.82 0.99 1.59
CA ILE A 20 13.71 1.66 2.54
C ILE A 20 15.02 0.87 2.70
N ALA A 21 14.93 -0.43 2.95
CA ALA A 21 16.08 -1.29 3.22
C ALA A 21 17.07 -1.36 2.05
N THR A 22 16.57 -1.19 0.83
CA THR A 22 17.40 -1.20 -0.40
C THR A 22 17.89 0.18 -0.81
N GLY A 23 17.57 1.24 -0.06
CA GLY A 23 17.87 2.62 -0.44
C GLY A 23 17.19 3.00 -1.76
N GLY A 24 15.93 2.60 -1.93
CA GLY A 24 15.17 2.73 -3.15
C GLY A 24 15.04 4.18 -3.62
N SER A 25 14.83 4.34 -4.93
CA SER A 25 14.74 5.66 -5.54
C SER A 25 13.39 6.33 -5.30
N ILE A 26 13.35 7.65 -5.42
CA ILE A 26 12.12 8.45 -5.35
C ILE A 26 11.10 8.00 -6.40
N GLU A 27 11.51 7.61 -7.60
CA GLU A 27 10.61 7.15 -8.66
C GLU A 27 9.91 5.84 -8.27
N ARG A 28 10.64 4.91 -7.62
CA ARG A 28 10.06 3.68 -7.07
C ARG A 28 9.11 3.98 -5.92
N ALA A 29 9.44 4.96 -5.07
CA ALA A 29 8.57 5.43 -4.00
C ALA A 29 7.26 6.02 -4.54
N GLN A 30 7.33 6.85 -5.59
CA GLN A 30 6.17 7.43 -6.25
C GLN A 30 5.29 6.36 -6.89
N SER A 31 5.90 5.36 -7.52
CA SER A 31 5.16 4.23 -8.10
C SER A 31 4.42 3.43 -7.03
N LEU A 32 5.05 3.16 -5.88
CA LEU A 32 4.41 2.51 -4.74
C LEU A 32 3.31 3.38 -4.12
N ALA A 33 3.51 4.70 -4.01
CA ALA A 33 2.49 5.62 -3.53
C ALA A 33 1.25 5.61 -4.42
N LEU A 34 1.43 5.57 -5.74
CA LEU A 34 0.31 5.49 -6.69
C LEU A 34 -0.46 4.18 -6.56
N GLU A 35 0.24 3.05 -6.40
CA GLU A 35 -0.38 1.74 -6.16
C GLU A 35 -1.24 1.75 -4.89
N ILE A 36 -0.71 2.33 -3.80
CA ILE A 36 -1.43 2.51 -2.53
C ILE A 36 -2.69 3.35 -2.72
N ILE A 37 -2.58 4.52 -3.36
CA ILE A 37 -3.71 5.44 -3.58
C ILE A 37 -4.80 4.78 -4.43
N ILE A 38 -4.43 4.14 -5.54
CA ILE A 38 -5.40 3.46 -6.41
C ILE A 38 -6.14 2.36 -5.65
N THR A 39 -5.42 1.59 -4.83
CA THR A 39 -6.01 0.52 -4.02
C THR A 39 -6.96 1.08 -2.97
N GLU A 40 -6.56 2.15 -2.26
CA GLU A 40 -7.40 2.84 -1.28
C GLU A 40 -8.71 3.35 -1.91
N VAL A 41 -8.61 4.01 -3.07
CA VAL A 41 -9.78 4.53 -3.80
C VAL A 41 -10.72 3.39 -4.20
N HIS A 42 -10.19 2.31 -4.78
CA HIS A 42 -11.02 1.17 -5.18
C HIS A 42 -11.69 0.47 -4.00
N LEU A 43 -10.99 0.29 -2.87
CA LEU A 43 -11.58 -0.31 -1.67
C LEU A 43 -12.69 0.57 -1.09
N ASN A 44 -12.44 1.88 -0.96
CA ASN A 44 -13.44 2.81 -0.44
C ASN A 44 -14.68 2.86 -1.34
N LEU A 45 -14.51 2.86 -2.67
CA LEU A 45 -15.62 2.77 -3.61
C LEU A 45 -16.38 1.45 -3.45
N ALA A 46 -15.70 0.31 -3.38
CA ALA A 46 -16.34 -0.99 -3.22
C ALA A 46 -17.14 -1.10 -1.90
N ILE A 47 -16.62 -0.55 -0.81
CA ILE A 47 -17.32 -0.48 0.49
C ILE A 47 -18.54 0.43 0.39
N ARG A 48 -18.39 1.63 -0.18
CA ARG A 48 -19.47 2.63 -0.29
C ARG A 48 -20.63 2.14 -1.16
N GLU A 49 -20.31 1.51 -2.28
CA GLU A 49 -21.29 1.00 -3.25
C GLU A 49 -21.88 -0.37 -2.84
N GLY A 50 -21.48 -0.92 -1.68
CA GLY A 50 -22.01 -2.18 -1.17
C GLY A 50 -21.66 -3.40 -2.05
N LEU A 51 -20.54 -3.34 -2.76
CA LEU A 51 -20.13 -4.38 -3.72
C LEU A 51 -19.48 -5.60 -3.06
N LEU A 52 -19.22 -5.52 -1.75
CA LEU A 52 -18.50 -6.53 -0.98
C LEU A 52 -19.46 -7.33 -0.10
N SER A 53 -19.22 -8.64 0.00
CA SER A 53 -19.80 -9.46 1.05
C SER A 53 -19.28 -9.03 2.44
N GLU A 54 -19.96 -9.45 3.51
CA GLU A 54 -19.54 -9.11 4.88
C GLU A 54 -18.09 -9.52 5.18
N ARG A 55 -17.68 -10.70 4.71
CA ARG A 55 -16.29 -11.16 4.87
C ARG A 55 -15.32 -10.28 4.09
N GLU A 56 -15.62 -9.97 2.83
CA GLU A 56 -14.78 -9.11 1.99
C GLU A 56 -14.70 -7.69 2.56
N ARG A 57 -15.76 -7.20 3.20
CA ARG A 57 -15.78 -5.91 3.89
C ARG A 57 -14.85 -5.88 5.10
N VAL A 58 -14.83 -6.94 5.91
CA VAL A 58 -13.87 -7.07 7.02
C VAL A 58 -12.44 -7.05 6.50
N GLU A 59 -12.14 -7.87 5.48
CA GLU A 59 -10.81 -7.92 4.84
C GLU A 59 -10.43 -6.55 4.23
N ALA A 60 -11.37 -5.84 3.61
CA ALA A 60 -11.15 -4.50 3.06
C ALA A 60 -10.83 -3.45 4.15
N VAL A 61 -11.52 -3.50 5.30
CA VAL A 61 -11.23 -2.60 6.43
C VAL A 61 -9.85 -2.87 7.03
N GLU A 62 -9.44 -4.13 7.12
CA GLU A 62 -8.08 -4.49 7.55
C GLU A 62 -7.03 -3.96 6.58
N LEU A 63 -7.26 -4.12 5.27
CA LEU A 63 -6.34 -3.60 4.24
C LEU A 63 -6.27 -2.07 4.24
N LEU A 64 -7.38 -1.37 4.49
CA LEU A 64 -7.38 0.10 4.65
C LEU A 64 -6.52 0.56 5.84
N ARG A 65 -6.51 -0.18 6.96
CA ARG A 65 -5.63 0.12 8.10
C ARG A 65 -4.16 -0.04 7.71
N GLU A 66 -3.83 -1.12 7.02
CA GLU A 66 -2.47 -1.35 6.52
C GLU A 66 -2.02 -0.26 5.54
N ILE A 67 -2.91 0.17 4.64
CA ILE A 67 -2.66 1.27 3.70
C ILE A 67 -2.29 2.55 4.47
N GLU A 68 -3.00 2.88 5.54
CA GLU A 68 -2.71 4.07 6.35
C GLU A 68 -1.32 3.99 7.00
N GLU A 69 -0.98 2.84 7.57
CA GLU A 69 0.35 2.60 8.13
C GLU A 69 1.45 2.71 7.06
N ALA A 70 1.20 2.18 5.85
CA ALA A 70 2.15 2.20 4.74
C ALA A 70 2.37 3.62 4.22
N LYS A 71 1.30 4.41 4.07
CA LYS A 71 1.39 5.84 3.71
C LYS A 71 2.25 6.59 4.73
N TYR A 72 2.02 6.36 6.03
CA TYR A 72 2.79 7.00 7.09
C TYR A 72 4.26 6.59 7.08
N ALA A 73 4.55 5.30 6.89
CA ALA A 73 5.92 4.80 6.77
C ALA A 73 6.66 5.39 5.56
N LEU A 74 6.00 5.43 4.40
CA LEU A 74 6.56 5.99 3.16
C LEU A 74 6.82 7.50 3.31
N TYR A 75 5.88 8.25 3.88
CA TYR A 75 6.05 9.67 4.19
C TYR A 75 7.26 9.92 5.09
N ARG A 76 7.42 9.12 6.17
CA ARG A 76 8.59 9.24 7.06
C ARG A 76 9.89 8.94 6.34
N ALA A 77 9.92 7.93 5.48
CA ALA A 77 11.10 7.60 4.68
C ALA A 77 11.51 8.75 3.74
N CYS A 78 10.55 9.35 3.03
CA CYS A 78 10.78 10.53 2.21
C CYS A 78 11.34 11.68 3.04
N ARG A 79 10.71 12.00 4.18
CA ARG A 79 11.10 13.11 5.04
C ARG A 79 12.47 12.93 5.70
N ALA A 80 12.84 11.70 6.01
CA ALA A 80 14.13 11.37 6.62
C ALA A 80 15.27 11.25 5.60
N GLY A 81 15.00 11.41 4.30
CA GLY A 81 16.02 11.27 3.25
C GLY A 81 16.52 9.83 3.09
N LEU A 82 15.70 8.83 3.44
CA LEU A 82 16.05 7.40 3.31
C LEU A 82 15.92 6.87 1.87
N LEU A 83 15.50 7.74 0.95
CA LEU A 83 15.29 7.43 -0.46
C LEU A 83 16.27 8.24 -1.31
N SER A 84 16.78 7.63 -2.38
CA SER A 84 17.74 8.29 -3.27
C SER A 84 17.06 9.05 -4.41
N THR A 85 17.63 10.19 -4.79
CA THR A 85 17.28 10.91 -6.02
C THR A 85 17.88 10.27 -7.28
N SER A 86 18.81 9.32 -7.12
CA SER A 86 19.37 8.53 -8.22
C SER A 86 18.82 7.11 -8.18
N ALA A 87 18.24 6.68 -9.29
CA ALA A 87 17.99 5.27 -9.56
C ALA A 87 19.33 4.54 -9.62
N LYS A 88 19.66 3.76 -8.58
CA LYS A 88 20.65 2.69 -8.74
C LYS A 88 19.93 1.58 -9.52
N GLY A 89 20.16 1.58 -10.83
CA GLY A 89 19.64 0.58 -11.76
C GLY A 89 20.15 -0.82 -11.47
#